data_AF-A0A1H9X4H8-F1
#
_entry.id   AF-A0A1H9X4H8-F1
#
_cell.length_a   1.000
_cell.length_b   1.000
_cell.length_c   1.000
_cell.angle_alpha   90.00
_cell.angle_beta   90.00
_cell.angle_gamma   90.00
#
_symmetry.space_group_name_H-M   'P 1'
#
loop_
_entity.id
_entity.type
_entity.pdbx_description
1 polymer ?
#
loop_
_entity_poly.entity_id
_entity_poly.type
_entity_poly.pdbx_seq_one_letter_code
_entity_poly.pdbx_strand_id
1 'polypeptide(L)'
;MSEKISLAARFNKAQSELVTQTADLPLGTLAQMVEEGSIDLTPGFQRRERWKPEHQSALIESFLLNVPVPPIYLAEEVDGRYTAIDGKQRLKAISDFIYGRFRLTGLDNLVQAEGRTFEDLPGEILNALRLRPYLRVVTLLKQTDDRLKYEVFLRLNRGGESLNQQEIRNVAFRGPLNDEIYKASENAFLRQQLKIGSDKSQAYRQMQDAEYVLRFLALTWNLDDFRGSLVHQMDRYMIENEGVSQQQAVELVRPFRDAILRCQSIWGDRAFKRPDGTGWRDQMLAGLYDAQMLSIVSLSDEQFNSATERRQEVVEQTRTLFQDDEFDKSVRAGTNTPARIRYRVQKTKEILVGALQ
;
A
#
# COMPACT_ATOMS: atom_id res chain seq x y z
N MET A 1 7.44 -0.62 43.12
CA MET A 1 7.09 0.81 42.98
C MET A 1 7.65 1.44 41.69
N SER A 2 8.62 0.82 40.99
CA SER A 2 9.16 1.34 39.71
C SER A 2 8.34 1.01 38.45
N GLU A 3 7.50 -0.04 38.46
CA GLU A 3 6.63 -0.34 37.30
C GLU A 3 5.45 0.63 37.12
N LYS A 4 4.87 1.16 38.21
CA LYS A 4 3.75 2.13 38.12
C LYS A 4 4.18 3.47 37.53
N ILE A 5 5.46 3.84 37.69
CA ILE A 5 6.04 5.05 37.08
C ILE A 5 6.21 4.87 35.56
N SER A 6 6.33 3.62 35.05
CA SER A 6 6.47 3.36 33.61
C SER A 6 5.14 3.40 32.85
N LEU A 7 4.04 2.91 33.42
CA LEU A 7 2.72 2.94 32.77
C LEU A 7 2.11 4.34 32.79
N ALA A 8 2.16 5.04 33.93
CA ALA A 8 1.61 6.39 34.05
C ALA A 8 2.36 7.38 33.14
N ALA A 9 3.69 7.26 33.05
CA ALA A 9 4.49 8.08 32.13
C ALA A 9 4.15 7.78 30.66
N ARG A 10 4.03 6.51 30.26
CA ARG A 10 3.61 6.13 28.90
C ARG A 10 2.18 6.59 28.59
N PHE A 11 1.26 6.50 29.55
CA PHE A 11 -0.12 6.98 29.42
C PHE A 11 -0.16 8.49 29.20
N ASN A 12 0.54 9.26 30.05
CA ASN A 12 0.58 10.72 29.93
C ASN A 12 1.23 11.16 28.63
N LYS A 13 2.34 10.52 28.23
CA LYS A 13 3.04 10.77 26.97
C LYS A 13 2.11 10.54 25.76
N ALA A 14 1.43 9.40 25.70
CA ALA A 14 0.50 9.10 24.62
C ALA A 14 -0.69 10.07 24.55
N GLN A 15 -1.19 10.54 25.69
CA GLN A 15 -2.28 11.54 25.73
C GLN A 15 -1.81 12.93 25.28
N SER A 16 -0.57 13.32 25.55
CA SER A 16 -0.02 14.61 25.12
C SER A 16 0.39 14.65 23.65
N GLU A 17 0.69 13.50 23.06
CA GLU A 17 1.20 13.38 21.68
C GLU A 17 0.10 13.21 20.63
N LEU A 18 -1.14 12.90 21.03
CA LEU A 18 -2.29 12.84 20.13
C LEU A 18 -3.15 14.10 20.28
N VAL A 19 -2.98 15.04 19.36
CA VAL A 19 -3.74 16.29 19.37
C VAL A 19 -4.84 16.22 18.31
N THR A 20 -6.10 16.25 18.76
CA THR A 20 -7.25 16.15 17.86
C THR A 20 -8.19 17.35 17.97
N GLN A 21 -8.84 17.67 16.86
CA GLN A 21 -9.93 18.64 16.79
C GLN A 21 -11.16 17.96 16.22
N THR A 22 -12.34 18.31 16.72
CA THR A 22 -13.62 17.81 16.20
C THR A 22 -14.50 18.95 15.71
N ALA A 23 -15.10 18.77 14.53
CA ALA A 23 -16.08 19.68 13.96
C ALA A 23 -17.29 18.91 13.39
N ASP A 24 -18.42 19.57 13.21
CA ASP A 24 -19.52 19.09 12.35
C ASP A 24 -19.53 19.99 11.12
N LEU A 25 -19.29 19.40 9.94
CA LEU A 25 -19.22 20.16 8.69
C LEU A 25 -20.42 19.84 7.78
N PRO A 26 -21.04 20.85 7.13
CA PRO A 26 -22.04 20.61 6.10
C PRO A 26 -21.46 19.82 4.93
N LEU A 27 -22.29 19.00 4.28
CA LEU A 27 -21.86 18.24 3.10
C LEU A 27 -21.30 19.13 1.99
N GLY A 28 -21.91 20.31 1.76
CA GLY A 28 -21.44 21.28 0.77
C GLY A 28 -20.02 21.77 1.05
N THR A 29 -19.70 22.05 2.32
CA THR A 29 -18.35 22.47 2.74
C THR A 29 -17.34 21.35 2.52
N LEU A 30 -17.67 20.11 2.88
CA LEU A 30 -16.81 18.95 2.63
C LEU A 30 -16.55 18.73 1.14
N ALA A 31 -17.60 18.82 0.31
CA ALA A 31 -17.48 18.71 -1.13
C ALA A 31 -16.59 19.81 -1.72
N GLN A 32 -16.76 21.05 -1.27
CA GLN A 32 -15.93 22.19 -1.69
C GLN A 32 -14.46 21.99 -1.30
N MET A 33 -14.19 21.61 -0.03
CA MET A 33 -12.81 21.37 0.42
C MET A 33 -12.12 20.27 -0.38
N VAL A 34 -12.86 19.23 -0.79
CA VAL A 34 -12.36 18.20 -1.71
C VAL A 34 -12.08 18.77 -3.10
N GLU A 35 -13.01 19.55 -3.65
CA GLU A 35 -12.90 20.12 -5.01
C GLU A 35 -11.72 21.07 -5.15
N GLU A 36 -11.49 21.90 -4.13
CA GLU A 36 -10.39 22.87 -4.08
C GLU A 36 -9.03 22.22 -3.76
N GLY A 37 -9.01 20.92 -3.46
CA GLY A 37 -7.80 20.19 -3.05
C GLY A 37 -7.32 20.49 -1.63
N SER A 38 -8.14 21.17 -0.81
CA SER A 38 -7.90 21.39 0.62
C SER A 38 -7.92 20.08 1.40
N ILE A 39 -8.85 19.18 1.05
CA ILE A 39 -8.81 17.77 1.48
C ILE A 39 -8.28 16.94 0.32
N ASP A 40 -7.06 16.45 0.50
CA ASP A 40 -6.43 15.53 -0.41
C ASP A 40 -7.04 14.12 -0.26
N LEU A 41 -8.02 13.83 -1.11
CA LEU A 41 -8.51 12.46 -1.33
C LEU A 41 -7.52 11.60 -2.14
N THR A 42 -6.51 12.24 -2.72
CA THR A 42 -5.60 11.68 -3.73
C THR A 42 -4.14 11.97 -3.37
N PRO A 43 -3.57 11.35 -2.33
CA PRO A 43 -2.19 10.92 -2.52
C PRO A 43 -2.23 10.09 -3.81
N GLY A 44 -1.44 10.44 -4.84
CA GLY A 44 -1.54 9.89 -6.21
C GLY A 44 -1.59 8.35 -6.31
N PHE A 45 -1.28 7.71 -5.19
CA PHE A 45 -1.14 6.31 -4.88
C PHE A 45 -2.45 5.56 -4.55
N GLN A 46 -3.52 6.22 -4.10
CA GLN A 46 -4.81 5.56 -3.76
C GLN A 46 -5.89 5.60 -4.85
N ARG A 47 -5.52 5.81 -6.12
CA ARG A 47 -6.46 5.75 -7.27
C ARG A 47 -7.18 4.41 -7.44
N ARG A 48 -6.74 3.38 -6.71
CA ARG A 48 -6.96 1.99 -7.05
C ARG A 48 -8.23 1.39 -6.44
N GLU A 49 -8.77 1.97 -5.36
CA GLU A 49 -10.03 1.51 -4.78
C GLU A 49 -11.13 2.56 -4.95
N ARG A 50 -12.27 2.16 -5.53
CA ARG A 50 -13.45 3.02 -5.75
C ARG A 50 -14.68 2.23 -5.37
N TRP A 51 -15.54 2.83 -4.54
CA TRP A 51 -16.89 2.31 -4.34
C TRP A 51 -17.61 2.17 -5.68
N LYS A 52 -18.32 1.06 -5.84
CA LYS A 52 -19.25 0.90 -6.96
C LYS A 52 -20.37 1.96 -6.87
N PRO A 53 -20.99 2.37 -7.98
CA PRO A 53 -22.04 3.38 -7.97
C PRO A 53 -23.18 3.12 -6.99
N GLU A 54 -23.50 1.86 -6.72
CA GLU A 54 -24.55 1.45 -5.78
C GLU A 54 -24.18 1.82 -4.33
N HIS A 55 -22.93 1.59 -3.92
CA HIS A 55 -22.45 1.96 -2.57
C HIS A 55 -22.40 3.49 -2.40
N GLN A 56 -22.02 4.21 -3.45
CA GLN A 56 -22.07 5.68 -3.43
C GLN A 56 -23.52 6.18 -3.29
N SER A 57 -24.46 5.57 -4.01
CA SER A 57 -25.88 5.91 -3.95
C SER A 57 -26.50 5.60 -2.59
N ALA A 58 -26.17 4.46 -1.98
CA ALA A 58 -26.63 4.08 -0.64
C ALA A 58 -26.17 5.06 0.45
N LEU A 59 -24.97 5.65 0.32
CA LEU A 59 -24.53 6.73 1.22
C LEU A 59 -25.42 7.97 1.06
N ILE A 60 -25.73 8.38 -0.17
CA ILE A 60 -26.60 9.53 -0.40
C ILE A 60 -28.02 9.27 0.12
N GLU A 61 -28.55 8.06 -0.09
CA GLU A 61 -29.82 7.62 0.50
C GLU A 61 -29.81 7.73 2.02
N SER A 62 -28.71 7.35 2.67
CA SER A 62 -28.55 7.49 4.13
C SER A 62 -28.72 8.94 4.57
N PHE A 63 -28.12 9.91 3.86
CA PHE A 63 -28.30 11.33 4.17
C PHE A 63 -29.72 11.83 3.94
N LEU A 64 -30.37 11.39 2.86
CA LEU A 64 -31.76 11.74 2.55
C LEU A 64 -32.73 11.21 3.61
N LEU A 65 -32.44 10.04 4.19
CA LEU A 65 -33.24 9.40 5.24
C LEU A 65 -32.84 9.81 6.66
N ASN A 66 -31.84 10.69 6.83
CA ASN A 66 -31.24 11.04 8.12
C ASN A 66 -30.72 9.82 8.92
N VAL A 67 -30.22 8.80 8.21
CA VAL A 67 -29.52 7.67 8.83
C VAL A 67 -28.14 8.15 9.30
N PRO A 68 -27.72 7.82 10.54
CA PRO A 68 -26.41 8.18 11.04
C PRO A 68 -25.28 7.63 10.17
N VAL A 69 -24.38 8.52 9.74
CA VAL A 69 -23.18 8.16 8.95
C VAL A 69 -21.93 8.26 9.84
N PRO A 70 -21.01 7.29 9.79
CA PRO A 70 -19.76 7.33 10.56
C PRO A 70 -18.93 8.60 10.30
N PRO A 71 -18.19 9.09 11.31
CA PRO A 71 -17.37 10.29 11.17
C PRO A 71 -16.28 10.14 10.10
N ILE A 72 -15.78 11.27 9.63
CA ILE A 72 -14.59 11.38 8.79
C ILE A 72 -13.39 11.64 9.67
N TYR A 73 -12.26 10.97 9.39
CA TYR A 73 -10.99 11.24 10.06
C TYR A 73 -10.03 11.88 9.07
N LEU A 74 -9.42 13.00 9.46
CA LEU A 74 -8.44 13.74 8.67
C LEU A 74 -7.12 13.85 9.45
N ALA A 75 -6.00 13.98 8.75
CA ALA A 75 -4.71 14.45 9.29
C ALA A 75 -4.38 15.81 8.67
N GLU A 76 -4.02 16.79 9.49
CA GLU A 76 -3.46 18.05 9.04
C GLU A 76 -2.00 17.86 8.63
N GLU A 77 -1.68 18.28 7.41
CA GLU A 77 -0.33 18.29 6.84
C GLU A 77 0.42 19.56 7.22
N VAL A 78 1.76 19.55 7.10
CA VAL A 78 2.60 20.70 7.44
C VAL A 78 2.26 21.94 6.60
N ASP A 79 1.84 21.74 5.35
CA ASP A 79 1.43 22.80 4.41
C ASP A 79 0.00 23.31 4.64
N GLY A 80 -0.71 22.79 5.64
CA GLY A 80 -2.06 23.19 6.01
C GLY A 80 -3.18 22.49 5.23
N ARG A 81 -2.85 21.59 4.30
CA ARG A 81 -3.84 20.70 3.67
C ARG A 81 -4.24 19.57 4.61
N TYR A 82 -5.30 18.87 4.27
CA TYR A 82 -5.78 17.71 5.02
C TYR A 82 -5.68 16.44 4.20
N THR A 83 -5.14 15.39 4.81
CA THR A 83 -5.20 14.02 4.28
C THR A 83 -6.37 13.29 4.91
N ALA A 84 -7.23 12.68 4.11
CA ALA A 84 -8.21 11.76 4.66
C ALA A 84 -7.52 10.49 5.21
N ILE A 85 -7.80 10.14 6.47
CA ILE A 85 -7.37 8.91 7.15
C ILE A 85 -8.46 7.84 6.98
N ASP A 86 -9.71 8.21 7.23
CA ASP A 86 -10.89 7.37 7.02
C ASP A 86 -12.02 8.16 6.38
N GLY A 87 -12.85 7.48 5.60
CA GLY A 87 -14.01 8.08 4.92
C GLY A 87 -13.71 8.69 3.57
N LYS A 88 -12.60 8.31 2.92
CA LYS A 88 -12.24 8.75 1.55
C LYS A 88 -13.35 8.51 0.55
N GLN A 89 -13.91 7.30 0.53
CA GLN A 89 -15.00 6.95 -0.38
C GLN A 89 -16.28 7.74 -0.05
N ARG A 90 -16.53 8.04 1.24
CA ARG A 90 -17.64 8.90 1.67
C ARG A 90 -17.47 10.33 1.16
N LEU A 91 -16.30 10.93 1.39
CA LEU A 91 -15.97 12.27 0.89
C LEU A 91 -16.04 12.34 -0.63
N LYS A 92 -15.54 11.32 -1.32
CA LYS A 92 -15.59 11.22 -2.78
C LYS A 92 -17.02 11.14 -3.29
N ALA A 93 -17.84 10.26 -2.73
CA ALA A 93 -19.25 10.12 -3.09
C ALA A 93 -20.05 11.41 -2.82
N ILE A 94 -19.80 12.08 -1.68
CA ILE A 94 -20.43 13.36 -1.35
C ILE A 94 -20.06 14.43 -2.40
N SER A 95 -18.77 14.59 -2.69
CA SER A 95 -18.29 15.54 -3.71
C SER A 95 -18.87 15.19 -5.09
N ASP A 96 -18.72 13.95 -5.54
CA ASP A 96 -19.15 13.53 -6.87
C ASP A 96 -20.67 13.67 -7.05
N PHE A 97 -21.47 13.43 -6.01
CA PHE A 97 -22.91 13.65 -6.10
C PHE A 97 -23.26 15.13 -6.18
N ILE A 98 -22.72 15.96 -5.27
CA ILE A 98 -22.99 17.40 -5.21
C ILE A 98 -22.61 18.11 -6.52
N TYR A 99 -21.51 17.69 -7.16
CA TYR A 99 -21.06 18.21 -8.45
C TYR A 99 -21.67 17.47 -9.66
N GLY A 100 -22.71 16.64 -9.47
CA GLY A 100 -23.48 16.04 -10.55
C GLY A 100 -22.75 14.98 -11.38
N ARG A 101 -21.71 14.34 -10.85
CA ARG A 101 -20.84 13.39 -11.57
C ARG A 101 -21.42 11.98 -11.66
N PHE A 102 -22.44 11.65 -10.87
CA PHE A 102 -23.18 10.40 -11.00
C PHE A 102 -24.67 10.57 -10.68
N ARG A 103 -25.46 9.57 -11.08
CA ARG A 103 -26.90 9.46 -10.84
C ARG A 103 -27.15 8.35 -9.82
N LEU A 104 -28.12 8.55 -8.93
CA LEU A 104 -28.48 7.55 -7.92
C LEU A 104 -28.95 6.25 -8.58
N THR A 105 -28.52 5.12 -8.05
CA THR A 105 -28.85 3.78 -8.58
C THR A 105 -28.80 2.74 -7.47
N GLY A 106 -29.65 1.71 -7.57
CA GLY A 106 -29.66 0.60 -6.61
C GLY A 106 -30.09 1.06 -5.21
N LEU A 107 -31.11 1.90 -5.15
CA LEU A 107 -31.66 2.42 -3.91
C LEU A 107 -32.68 1.45 -3.31
N ASP A 108 -32.64 1.23 -2.00
CA ASP A 108 -33.53 0.27 -1.33
C ASP A 108 -34.84 0.93 -0.85
N ASN A 109 -34.78 2.17 -0.38
CA ASN A 109 -35.90 2.86 0.28
C ASN A 109 -36.46 4.03 -0.54
N LEU A 110 -35.59 4.73 -1.28
CA LEU A 110 -35.92 5.92 -2.06
C LEU A 110 -35.83 5.65 -3.57
N VAL A 111 -36.44 4.56 -4.04
CA VAL A 111 -36.42 4.14 -5.45
C VAL A 111 -36.86 5.27 -6.41
N GLN A 112 -37.73 6.18 -5.97
CA GLN A 112 -38.20 7.34 -6.78
C GLN A 112 -37.10 8.39 -7.05
N ALA A 113 -35.98 8.32 -6.31
CA ALA A 113 -34.81 9.15 -6.52
C ALA A 113 -33.80 8.53 -7.49
N GLU A 114 -34.00 7.29 -7.93
CA GLU A 114 -33.12 6.65 -8.92
C GLU A 114 -33.07 7.45 -10.22
N GLY A 115 -31.90 7.45 -10.86
CA GLY A 115 -31.61 8.20 -12.07
C GLY A 115 -31.42 9.71 -11.87
N ARG A 116 -31.67 10.25 -10.67
CA ARG A 116 -31.49 11.69 -10.39
C ARG A 116 -30.04 12.03 -10.05
N THR A 117 -29.56 13.15 -10.59
CA THR A 117 -28.37 13.85 -10.07
C THR A 117 -28.78 14.77 -8.91
N PHE A 118 -27.80 15.43 -8.27
CA PHE A 118 -28.06 16.42 -7.21
C PHE A 118 -28.99 17.53 -7.67
N GLU A 119 -28.82 18.07 -8.89
CA GLU A 119 -29.67 19.15 -9.42
C GLU A 119 -31.06 18.66 -9.86
N ASP A 120 -31.21 17.37 -10.17
CA ASP A 120 -32.50 16.77 -10.56
C ASP A 120 -33.42 16.49 -9.35
N LEU A 121 -32.94 16.70 -8.11
CA LEU A 121 -33.76 16.49 -6.92
C LEU A 121 -34.86 17.55 -6.79
N PRO A 122 -36.07 17.18 -6.32
CA PRO A 122 -37.11 18.16 -5.99
C PRO A 122 -36.59 19.25 -5.06
N GLY A 123 -37.00 20.50 -5.27
CA GLY A 123 -36.44 21.66 -4.56
C GLY A 123 -36.45 21.54 -3.04
N GLU A 124 -37.50 20.95 -2.46
CA GLU A 124 -37.57 20.68 -1.01
C GLU A 124 -36.49 19.69 -0.53
N ILE A 125 -36.26 18.62 -1.30
CA ILE A 125 -35.26 17.59 -1.00
C ILE A 125 -33.85 18.16 -1.19
N LEU A 126 -33.63 18.89 -2.28
CA LEU A 126 -32.36 19.57 -2.56
C LEU A 126 -32.00 20.54 -1.43
N ASN A 127 -32.96 21.36 -0.98
CA ASN A 127 -32.76 22.29 0.12
C ASN A 127 -32.48 21.56 1.45
N ALA A 128 -33.19 20.46 1.72
CA ALA A 128 -32.93 19.65 2.90
C ALA A 128 -31.51 19.06 2.89
N LEU A 129 -31.07 18.51 1.75
CA LEU A 129 -29.74 17.92 1.59
C LEU A 129 -28.61 18.97 1.66
N ARG A 130 -28.89 20.22 1.29
CA ARG A 130 -27.92 21.34 1.42
C ARG A 130 -27.75 21.83 2.85
N LEU A 131 -28.84 21.86 3.63
CA LEU A 131 -28.88 22.59 4.91
C LEU A 131 -28.78 21.69 6.15
N ARG A 132 -29.28 20.45 6.07
CA ARG A 132 -29.49 19.59 7.25
C ARG A 132 -28.38 18.59 7.53
N PRO A 133 -27.80 17.88 6.54
CA PRO A 133 -26.82 16.86 6.85
C PRO A 133 -25.47 17.50 7.19
N TYR A 134 -25.06 17.26 8.43
CA TYR A 134 -23.71 17.53 8.92
C TYR A 134 -22.99 16.21 9.16
N LEU A 135 -21.70 16.19 8.86
CA LEU A 135 -20.87 15.04 9.12
C LEU A 135 -19.79 15.42 10.14
N ARG A 136 -19.67 14.60 11.18
CA ARG A 136 -18.62 14.75 12.19
C ARG A 136 -17.27 14.52 11.52
N VAL A 137 -16.37 15.48 11.68
CA VAL A 137 -14.97 15.40 11.25
C VAL A 137 -14.07 15.41 12.47
N VAL A 138 -13.16 14.45 12.56
CA VAL A 138 -12.11 14.37 13.57
C VAL A 138 -10.76 14.56 12.88
N THR A 139 -10.08 15.65 13.17
CA THR A 139 -8.79 15.99 12.57
C THR A 139 -7.67 15.72 13.56
N LEU A 140 -6.70 14.88 13.20
CA LEU A 140 -5.42 14.77 13.86
C LEU A 140 -4.57 15.96 13.42
N LEU A 141 -4.27 16.86 14.34
CA LEU A 141 -3.53 18.09 14.01
C LEU A 141 -2.05 17.77 13.75
N LYS A 142 -1.36 18.67 13.06
CA LYS A 142 0.03 18.47 12.63
C LYS A 142 1.03 18.25 13.78
N GLN A 143 0.68 18.68 14.99
CA GLN A 143 1.46 18.47 16.22
C GLN A 143 1.41 17.01 16.71
N THR A 144 0.52 16.19 16.15
CA THR A 144 0.43 14.77 16.48
C THR A 144 1.66 14.02 15.96
N ASP A 145 2.25 13.18 16.80
CA ASP A 145 3.35 12.29 16.42
C ASP A 145 2.98 11.37 15.24
N ASP A 146 3.85 11.26 14.24
CA ASP A 146 3.55 10.55 12.98
C ASP A 146 3.32 9.05 13.19
N ARG A 147 4.04 8.44 14.15
CA ARG A 147 3.79 7.06 14.54
C ARG A 147 2.41 6.90 15.19
N LEU A 148 1.94 7.87 15.99
CA LEU A 148 0.57 7.84 16.50
C LEU A 148 -0.48 8.03 15.41
N LYS A 149 -0.23 8.87 14.39
CA LYS A 149 -1.11 8.95 13.21
C LYS A 149 -1.24 7.59 12.53
N TYR A 150 -0.12 6.87 12.36
CA TYR A 150 -0.11 5.49 11.84
C TYR A 150 -0.89 4.52 12.73
N GLU A 151 -0.71 4.58 14.05
CA GLU A 151 -1.43 3.70 14.98
C GLU A 151 -2.95 3.96 14.98
N VAL A 152 -3.37 5.24 14.88
CA VAL A 152 -4.79 5.60 14.75
C VAL A 152 -5.34 5.08 13.42
N PHE A 153 -4.60 5.24 12.32
CA PHE A 153 -4.96 4.70 11.02
C PHE A 153 -5.18 3.18 11.07
N LEU A 154 -4.23 2.45 11.66
CA LEU A 154 -4.31 1.00 11.85
C LEU A 154 -5.52 0.57 12.68
N ARG A 155 -5.93 1.36 13.68
CA ARG A 155 -7.06 1.04 14.55
C ARG A 155 -8.41 1.29 13.87
N LEU A 156 -8.54 2.40 13.14
CA LEU A 156 -9.78 2.75 12.43
C LEU A 156 -10.07 1.75 11.30
N ASN A 157 -9.04 1.28 10.59
CA ASN A 157 -9.19 0.33 9.49
C ASN A 157 -9.52 -1.11 9.91
N ARG A 158 -9.43 -1.46 11.20
CA ARG A 158 -9.76 -2.81 11.71
C ARG A 158 -11.26 -3.11 11.74
N GLY A 159 -12.15 -2.12 11.59
CA GLY A 159 -13.60 -2.26 11.74
C GLY A 159 -14.44 -2.22 10.45
N GLY A 160 -13.86 -1.90 9.28
CA GLY A 160 -14.57 -1.72 7.99
C GLY A 160 -13.95 -2.52 6.82
N GLU A 161 -14.21 -2.14 5.56
CA GLU A 161 -13.43 -2.62 4.39
C GLU A 161 -11.95 -2.26 4.62
N SER A 162 -11.18 -3.21 5.14
CA SER A 162 -9.85 -2.95 5.69
C SER A 162 -8.85 -2.67 4.59
N LEU A 163 -8.24 -1.49 4.64
CA LEU A 163 -7.01 -1.23 3.90
C LEU A 163 -5.96 -2.28 4.29
N ASN A 164 -5.25 -2.80 3.29
CA ASN A 164 -4.16 -3.73 3.51
C ASN A 164 -2.93 -3.01 4.09
N GLN A 165 -1.97 -3.78 4.61
CA GLN A 165 -0.79 -3.23 5.28
C GLN A 165 0.01 -2.26 4.40
N GLN A 166 0.11 -2.51 3.09
CA GLN A 166 0.83 -1.62 2.19
C GLN A 166 0.05 -0.32 1.94
N GLU A 167 -1.28 -0.38 1.86
CA GLU A 167 -2.14 0.80 1.78
C GLU A 167 -2.01 1.68 3.02
N ILE A 168 -1.90 1.06 4.19
CA ILE A 168 -1.67 1.72 5.47
C ILE A 168 -0.31 2.44 5.48
N ARG A 169 0.77 1.77 5.08
CA ARG A 169 2.11 2.39 4.98
C ARG A 169 2.13 3.59 4.05
N ASN A 170 1.48 3.48 2.90
CA ASN A 170 1.44 4.55 1.92
C ASN A 170 0.76 5.82 2.46
N VAL A 171 -0.24 5.69 3.33
CA VAL A 171 -0.88 6.88 3.94
C VAL A 171 -0.03 7.47 5.04
N ALA A 172 0.58 6.62 5.87
CA ALA A 172 1.29 7.09 7.04
C ALA A 172 2.69 7.61 6.76
N PHE A 173 3.40 7.02 5.81
CA PHE A 173 4.79 7.39 5.50
C PHE A 173 4.85 8.17 4.19
N ARG A 174 4.15 9.32 4.14
CA ARG A 174 4.22 10.20 2.97
C ARG A 174 5.59 10.85 2.91
N GLY A 175 6.13 10.99 1.69
CA GLY A 175 7.39 11.68 1.48
C GLY A 175 8.22 11.08 0.35
N PRO A 176 9.45 11.60 0.16
CA PRO A 176 10.27 11.27 -0.99
C PRO A 176 10.54 9.78 -1.19
N LEU A 177 10.76 9.02 -0.10
CA LEU A 177 10.99 7.58 -0.20
C LEU A 177 9.76 6.84 -0.72
N ASN A 178 8.58 7.13 -0.18
CA ASN A 178 7.35 6.50 -0.63
C ASN A 178 7.08 6.81 -2.10
N ASP A 179 7.28 8.06 -2.52
CA ASP A 179 7.15 8.48 -3.92
C ASP A 179 8.09 7.70 -4.84
N GLU A 180 9.35 7.49 -4.44
CA GLU A 180 10.31 6.70 -5.21
C GLU A 180 9.98 5.19 -5.24
N ILE A 181 9.44 4.63 -4.15
CA ILE A 181 8.91 3.26 -4.12
C ILE A 181 7.79 3.11 -5.15
N TYR A 182 6.87 4.07 -5.24
CA TYR A 182 5.80 4.05 -6.24
C TYR A 182 6.33 4.14 -7.66
N LYS A 183 7.22 5.08 -7.93
CA LYS A 183 7.84 5.21 -9.27
C LYS A 183 8.54 3.91 -9.68
N ALA A 184 9.25 3.27 -8.75
CA ALA A 184 9.89 1.98 -9.01
C ALA A 184 8.89 0.84 -9.22
N SER A 185 7.74 0.87 -8.55
CA SER A 185 6.66 -0.12 -8.73
C SER A 185 6.01 -0.08 -10.12
N GLU A 186 6.23 1.00 -10.89
CA GLU A 186 5.76 1.13 -12.27
C GLU A 186 6.55 0.29 -13.27
N ASN A 187 7.59 -0.42 -12.80
CA ASN A 187 8.37 -1.32 -13.62
C ASN A 187 7.48 -2.37 -14.33
N ALA A 188 7.53 -2.36 -15.66
CA ALA A 188 6.69 -3.20 -16.50
C ALA A 188 6.92 -4.71 -16.26
N PHE A 189 8.17 -5.11 -16.04
CA PHE A 189 8.52 -6.51 -15.79
C PHE A 189 7.95 -7.00 -14.45
N LEU A 190 8.12 -6.23 -13.37
CA LEU A 190 7.50 -6.56 -12.08
C LEU A 190 5.97 -6.68 -12.19
N ARG A 191 5.32 -5.71 -12.83
CA ARG A 191 3.87 -5.73 -13.04
C ARG A 191 3.41 -6.92 -13.88
N GLN A 192 4.16 -7.30 -14.91
CA GLN A 192 3.90 -8.50 -15.69
C GLN A 192 3.97 -9.76 -14.82
N GLN A 193 5.00 -9.91 -13.98
CA GLN A 193 5.12 -11.07 -13.08
C GLN A 193 3.99 -11.15 -12.05
N LEU A 194 3.50 -9.99 -11.59
CA LEU A 194 2.35 -9.87 -10.69
C LEU A 194 0.98 -9.94 -11.38
N LYS A 195 0.94 -10.14 -12.70
CA LYS A 195 -0.29 -10.15 -13.51
C LYS A 195 -1.12 -8.86 -13.38
N ILE A 196 -0.43 -7.73 -13.26
CA ILE A 196 -1.02 -6.40 -13.28
C ILE A 196 -1.11 -5.94 -14.74
N GLY A 197 -2.27 -6.19 -15.36
CA GLY A 197 -2.55 -5.77 -16.74
C GLY A 197 -3.28 -4.43 -16.86
N SER A 198 -3.87 -3.94 -15.77
CA SER A 198 -4.52 -2.62 -15.72
C SER A 198 -4.70 -2.16 -14.28
N ASP A 199 -5.13 -0.91 -14.11
CA ASP A 199 -5.46 -0.33 -12.82
C ASP A 199 -6.65 -1.03 -12.12
N LYS A 200 -7.39 -1.89 -12.84
CA LYS A 200 -8.50 -2.69 -12.29
C LYS A 200 -8.04 -4.02 -11.66
N SER A 201 -6.82 -4.48 -11.96
CA SER A 201 -6.28 -5.73 -11.44
C SER A 201 -6.27 -5.73 -9.90
N GLN A 202 -6.73 -6.82 -9.28
CA GLN A 202 -6.77 -6.91 -7.81
C GLN A 202 -5.39 -6.67 -7.17
N ALA A 203 -4.32 -7.25 -7.73
CA ALA A 203 -2.94 -7.07 -7.27
C ALA A 203 -2.50 -5.60 -7.32
N TYR A 204 -2.91 -4.86 -8.36
CA TYR A 204 -2.69 -3.43 -8.43
C TYR A 204 -3.48 -2.73 -7.33
N ARG A 205 -4.79 -3.00 -7.19
CA ARG A 205 -5.62 -2.38 -6.14
C ARG A 205 -5.06 -2.58 -4.73
N GLN A 206 -4.52 -3.77 -4.46
CA GLN A 206 -3.87 -4.09 -3.19
C GLN A 206 -2.43 -3.60 -3.05
N MET A 207 -1.91 -2.83 -4.01
CA MET A 207 -0.56 -2.27 -4.00
C MET A 207 0.57 -3.30 -3.91
N GLN A 208 0.35 -4.50 -4.46
CA GLN A 208 1.35 -5.58 -4.39
C GLN A 208 2.65 -5.18 -5.07
N ASP A 209 2.58 -4.42 -6.17
CA ASP A 209 3.76 -3.87 -6.85
C ASP A 209 4.63 -3.01 -5.91
N ALA A 210 4.03 -2.04 -5.22
CA ALA A 210 4.73 -1.22 -4.23
C ALA A 210 5.19 -2.04 -3.01
N GLU A 211 4.40 -3.03 -2.58
CA GLU A 211 4.76 -3.94 -1.50
C GLU A 211 6.05 -4.71 -1.83
N TYR A 212 6.18 -5.25 -3.04
CA TYR A 212 7.37 -6.01 -3.45
C TYR A 212 8.63 -5.14 -3.59
N VAL A 213 8.49 -3.87 -3.99
CA VAL A 213 9.59 -2.90 -3.95
C VAL A 213 10.03 -2.67 -2.50
N LEU A 214 9.09 -2.31 -1.61
CA LEU A 214 9.40 -2.07 -0.20
C LEU A 214 9.95 -3.33 0.50
N ARG A 215 9.40 -4.50 0.17
CA ARG A 215 9.88 -5.80 0.65
C ARG A 215 11.35 -6.00 0.31
N PHE A 216 11.74 -5.72 -0.93
CA PHE A 216 13.14 -5.80 -1.34
C PHE A 216 14.01 -4.85 -0.52
N LEU A 217 13.65 -3.57 -0.44
CA LEU A 217 14.42 -2.55 0.28
C LEU A 217 14.62 -2.92 1.76
N ALA A 218 13.53 -3.31 2.42
CA ALA A 218 13.52 -3.67 3.82
C ALA A 218 14.35 -4.93 4.13
N LEU A 219 14.38 -5.89 3.20
CA LEU A 219 15.21 -7.10 3.29
C LEU A 219 16.68 -6.81 2.99
N THR A 220 17.00 -5.96 1.99
CA THR A 220 18.40 -5.58 1.70
C THR A 220 19.01 -4.72 2.79
N TRP A 221 18.21 -3.90 3.46
CA TRP A 221 18.69 -2.99 4.49
C TRP A 221 19.20 -3.72 5.74
N ASN A 222 18.51 -4.78 6.19
CA ASN A 222 18.91 -5.49 7.40
C ASN A 222 18.37 -6.94 7.45
N LEU A 223 18.87 -7.80 6.56
CA LEU A 223 18.50 -9.23 6.54
C LEU A 223 19.03 -9.99 7.77
N ASP A 224 20.18 -9.58 8.30
CA ASP A 224 20.90 -10.33 9.33
C ASP A 224 20.35 -10.10 10.74
N ASP A 225 19.89 -8.89 11.04
CA ASP A 225 19.35 -8.52 12.36
C ASP A 225 17.82 -8.37 12.38
N PHE A 226 17.13 -8.65 11.28
CA PHE A 226 15.67 -8.75 11.30
C PHE A 226 15.22 -9.98 12.12
N ARG A 227 14.70 -9.72 13.32
CA ARG A 227 14.06 -10.71 14.21
C ARG A 227 12.55 -10.47 14.23
N GLY A 228 11.76 -11.28 13.52
CA GLY A 228 10.30 -11.27 13.67
C GLY A 228 9.51 -11.40 12.37
N SER A 229 8.50 -10.54 12.21
CA SER A 229 7.56 -10.52 11.07
C SER A 229 8.00 -9.52 10.00
N LEU A 230 7.99 -9.94 8.73
CA LEU A 230 8.41 -9.10 7.60
C LEU A 230 7.62 -7.80 7.54
N VAL A 231 6.36 -7.83 7.95
CA VAL A 231 5.49 -6.65 8.10
C VAL A 231 6.16 -5.60 8.99
N HIS A 232 6.67 -5.99 10.16
CA HIS A 232 7.35 -5.07 11.07
C HIS A 232 8.69 -4.58 10.52
N GLN A 233 9.39 -5.40 9.72
CA GLN A 233 10.64 -4.98 9.06
C GLN A 233 10.39 -3.87 8.04
N MET A 234 9.32 -4.01 7.24
CA MET A 234 8.91 -3.01 6.27
C MET A 234 8.44 -1.72 6.95
N ASP A 235 7.67 -1.84 8.03
CA ASP A 235 7.25 -0.68 8.84
C ASP A 235 8.47 0.06 9.43
N ARG A 236 9.42 -0.68 10.01
CA ARG A 236 10.66 -0.12 10.57
C ARG A 236 11.48 0.58 9.49
N TYR A 237 11.61 -0.02 8.31
CA TYR A 237 12.32 0.61 7.19
C TYR A 237 11.71 1.95 6.80
N MET A 238 10.37 2.05 6.74
CA MET A 238 9.71 3.31 6.44
C MET A 238 9.91 4.35 7.55
N ILE A 239 9.78 3.96 8.82
CA ILE A 239 9.99 4.86 9.98
C ILE A 239 11.42 5.43 9.99
N GLU A 240 12.43 4.59 9.80
CA GLU A 240 13.82 5.04 9.86
C GLU A 240 14.23 5.93 8.67
N ASN A 241 13.45 5.93 7.59
CA ASN A 241 13.73 6.71 6.39
C ASN A 241 12.64 7.76 6.08
N GLU A 242 11.76 8.08 7.04
CA GLU A 242 10.66 9.04 6.84
C GLU A 242 11.16 10.44 6.46
N GLY A 243 12.27 10.88 7.05
CA GLY A 243 12.86 12.22 6.85
C GLY A 243 13.90 12.33 5.73
N VAL A 244 14.03 11.33 4.84
CA VAL A 244 15.07 11.38 3.80
C VAL A 244 14.75 12.42 2.71
N SER A 245 15.79 13.10 2.23
CA SER A 245 15.67 13.99 1.06
C SER A 245 15.33 13.21 -0.21
N GLN A 246 14.83 13.93 -1.23
CA GLN A 246 14.57 13.36 -2.56
C GLN A 246 15.79 12.67 -3.17
N GLN A 247 16.99 13.23 -3.00
CA GLN A 247 18.20 12.60 -3.50
C GLN A 247 18.51 11.29 -2.76
N GLN A 248 18.40 11.27 -1.44
CA GLN A 248 18.59 10.05 -0.64
C GLN A 248 17.55 8.98 -1.00
N ALA A 249 16.28 9.36 -1.19
CA ALA A 249 15.23 8.44 -1.61
C ALA A 249 15.55 7.76 -2.96
N VAL A 250 16.05 8.53 -3.94
CA VAL A 250 16.47 7.98 -5.25
C VAL A 250 17.60 6.96 -5.07
N GLU A 251 18.59 7.26 -4.23
CA GLU A 251 19.71 6.36 -3.97
C GLU A 251 19.30 5.09 -3.20
N LEU A 252 18.37 5.20 -2.24
CA LEU A 252 17.83 4.05 -1.52
C LEU A 252 17.11 3.07 -2.47
N VAL A 253 16.41 3.58 -3.49
CA VAL A 253 15.64 2.77 -4.45
C VAL A 253 16.48 2.28 -5.64
N ARG A 254 17.65 2.87 -5.90
CA ARG A 254 18.53 2.49 -7.02
C ARG A 254 18.85 0.98 -7.06
N PRO A 255 19.26 0.31 -5.96
CA PRO A 255 19.57 -1.13 -6.00
C PRO A 255 18.40 -2.01 -6.46
N PHE A 256 17.16 -1.62 -6.18
CA PHE A 256 15.98 -2.33 -6.67
C PHE A 256 15.89 -2.26 -8.19
N ARG A 257 16.07 -1.06 -8.76
CA ARG A 257 15.98 -0.81 -10.20
C ARG A 257 17.02 -1.63 -10.96
N ASP A 258 18.22 -1.75 -10.41
CA ASP A 258 19.27 -2.56 -11.00
C ASP A 258 18.96 -4.06 -10.86
N ALA A 259 18.57 -4.52 -9.66
CA ALA A 259 18.29 -5.92 -9.40
C ALA A 259 17.14 -6.48 -10.26
N ILE A 260 16.05 -5.73 -10.44
CA ILE A 260 14.90 -6.19 -11.22
C ILE A 260 15.24 -6.36 -12.71
N LEU A 261 16.07 -5.47 -13.27
CA LEU A 261 16.58 -5.57 -14.63
C LEU A 261 17.53 -6.76 -14.79
N ARG A 262 18.43 -6.97 -13.81
CA ARG A 262 19.33 -8.14 -13.80
C ARG A 262 18.54 -9.45 -13.74
N CYS A 263 17.50 -9.51 -12.90
CA CYS A 263 16.61 -10.67 -12.84
C CYS A 263 15.92 -10.93 -14.18
N GLN A 264 15.43 -9.88 -14.84
CA GLN A 264 14.81 -9.98 -16.15
C GLN A 264 15.78 -10.55 -17.20
N SER A 265 17.04 -10.11 -17.20
CA SER A 265 18.06 -10.57 -18.15
C SER A 265 18.41 -12.06 -18.02
N ILE A 266 18.40 -12.60 -16.78
CA ILE A 266 18.75 -13.99 -16.52
C ILE A 266 17.53 -14.92 -16.67
N TRP A 267 16.45 -14.67 -15.93
CA TRP A 267 15.32 -15.60 -15.87
C TRP A 267 14.18 -15.24 -16.84
N GLY A 268 14.10 -14.00 -17.33
CA GLY A 268 13.03 -13.55 -18.22
C GLY A 268 11.63 -13.86 -17.67
N ASP A 269 10.75 -14.40 -18.52
CA ASP A 269 9.38 -14.76 -18.13
C ASP A 269 9.28 -15.85 -17.06
N ARG A 270 10.38 -16.56 -16.75
CA ARG A 270 10.47 -17.61 -15.74
C ARG A 270 10.84 -17.06 -14.36
N ALA A 271 11.21 -15.77 -14.27
CA ALA A 271 11.57 -15.15 -13.00
C ALA A 271 10.46 -15.33 -11.96
N PHE A 272 10.86 -15.64 -10.74
CA PHE A 272 9.98 -15.79 -9.58
C PHE A 272 8.92 -16.90 -9.70
N LYS A 273 8.99 -17.76 -10.72
CA LYS A 273 8.05 -18.86 -10.95
C LYS A 273 8.65 -20.20 -10.56
N ARG A 274 7.82 -21.15 -10.13
CA ARG A 274 8.24 -22.52 -9.85
C ARG A 274 8.17 -23.39 -11.11
N PRO A 275 9.12 -24.29 -11.36
CA PRO A 275 9.01 -25.31 -12.40
C PRO A 275 7.80 -26.24 -12.19
N ASP A 276 7.15 -26.65 -13.26
CA ASP A 276 6.08 -27.66 -13.23
C ASP A 276 6.23 -28.61 -14.42
N GLY A 277 6.71 -29.83 -14.14
CA GLY A 277 7.16 -30.75 -15.18
C GLY A 277 8.21 -30.10 -16.09
N THR A 278 7.94 -30.07 -17.40
CA THR A 278 8.81 -29.44 -18.39
C THR A 278 8.66 -27.91 -18.47
N GLY A 279 7.59 -27.37 -17.87
CA GLY A 279 7.22 -25.96 -17.90
C GLY A 279 7.52 -25.21 -16.59
N TRP A 280 6.86 -24.07 -16.44
CA TRP A 280 6.89 -23.21 -15.26
C TRP A 280 5.46 -22.79 -14.93
N ARG A 281 5.10 -22.77 -13.65
CA ARG A 281 3.79 -22.28 -13.22
C ARG A 281 3.71 -20.80 -13.50
N ASP A 282 2.62 -20.39 -14.14
CA ASP A 282 2.33 -18.98 -14.34
C ASP A 282 1.77 -18.36 -13.05
N GLN A 283 2.57 -18.35 -11.98
CA GLN A 283 2.26 -17.71 -10.71
C GLN A 283 3.57 -17.35 -10.02
N MET A 284 3.74 -16.06 -9.74
CA MET A 284 4.87 -15.56 -8.95
C MET A 284 4.81 -16.10 -7.52
N LEU A 285 5.96 -16.52 -7.00
CA LEU A 285 6.17 -16.93 -5.62
C LEU A 285 7.02 -15.89 -4.89
N ALA A 286 6.50 -15.36 -3.78
CA ALA A 286 7.21 -14.39 -2.94
C ALA A 286 8.58 -14.90 -2.46
N GLY A 287 8.67 -16.19 -2.11
CA GLY A 287 9.92 -16.79 -1.70
C GLY A 287 10.97 -16.81 -2.82
N LEU A 288 10.58 -17.13 -4.05
CA LEU A 288 11.50 -17.13 -5.17
C LEU A 288 11.85 -15.71 -5.63
N TYR A 289 10.94 -14.75 -5.47
CA TYR A 289 11.26 -13.33 -5.61
C TYR A 289 12.39 -12.90 -4.70
N ASP A 290 12.26 -13.16 -3.39
CA ASP A 290 13.31 -12.81 -2.44
C ASP A 290 14.62 -13.51 -2.75
N ALA A 291 14.56 -14.80 -3.09
CA ALA A 291 15.72 -15.59 -3.46
C ALA A 291 16.50 -14.96 -4.61
N GLN A 292 15.83 -14.68 -5.74
CA GLN A 292 16.46 -14.16 -6.95
C GLN A 292 16.90 -12.69 -6.81
N MET A 293 16.03 -11.84 -6.25
CA MET A 293 16.32 -10.40 -6.13
C MET A 293 17.46 -10.12 -5.15
N LEU A 294 17.46 -10.78 -3.98
CA LEU A 294 18.50 -10.58 -2.97
C LEU A 294 19.81 -11.27 -3.33
N SER A 295 19.77 -12.38 -4.08
CA SER A 295 21.01 -12.99 -4.58
C SER A 295 21.66 -12.11 -5.64
N ILE A 296 20.87 -11.57 -6.58
CA ILE A 296 21.41 -10.87 -7.75
C ILE A 296 21.95 -9.48 -7.43
N VAL A 297 21.33 -8.77 -6.47
CA VAL A 297 21.83 -7.45 -6.02
C VAL A 297 23.21 -7.56 -5.38
N SER A 298 23.57 -8.74 -4.87
CA SER A 298 24.86 -8.98 -4.22
C SER A 298 26.00 -9.36 -5.18
N LEU A 299 25.73 -9.44 -6.49
CA LEU A 299 26.73 -9.79 -7.51
C LEU A 299 27.48 -8.55 -8.01
N SER A 300 28.78 -8.69 -8.23
CA SER A 300 29.54 -7.71 -9.01
C SER A 300 29.10 -7.71 -10.48
N ASP A 301 29.47 -6.67 -11.23
CA ASP A 301 29.16 -6.58 -12.67
C ASP A 301 29.79 -7.74 -13.46
N GLU A 302 31.00 -8.15 -13.10
CA GLU A 302 31.69 -9.29 -13.71
C GLU A 302 30.93 -10.61 -13.47
N GLN A 303 30.50 -10.85 -12.22
CA GLN A 303 29.72 -12.02 -11.86
C GLN A 303 28.36 -12.01 -12.59
N PHE A 304 27.70 -10.86 -12.67
CA PHE A 304 26.43 -10.74 -13.38
C PHE A 304 26.58 -10.98 -14.89
N ASN A 305 27.63 -10.43 -15.51
CA ASN A 305 27.88 -10.62 -16.94
C ASN A 305 28.12 -12.09 -17.29
N SER A 306 28.96 -12.78 -16.52
CA SER A 306 29.23 -14.20 -16.75
C SER A 306 27.99 -15.08 -16.48
N ALA A 307 27.20 -14.78 -15.44
CA ALA A 307 25.91 -15.46 -15.22
C ALA A 307 24.91 -15.21 -16.37
N THR A 308 24.97 -14.04 -17.02
CA THR A 308 24.13 -13.69 -18.17
C THR A 308 24.54 -14.44 -19.43
N GLU A 309 25.84 -14.61 -19.67
CA GLU A 309 26.36 -15.43 -20.77
C GLU A 309 25.91 -16.89 -20.65
N ARG A 310 25.87 -17.40 -19.42
CA ARG A 310 25.44 -18.77 -19.08
C ARG A 310 24.00 -18.85 -18.59
N ARG A 311 23.14 -17.91 -19.00
CA ARG A 311 21.74 -17.82 -18.52
C ARG A 311 20.93 -19.12 -18.63
N GLN A 312 21.17 -19.93 -19.67
CA GLN A 312 20.45 -21.19 -19.86
C GLN A 312 20.79 -22.20 -18.76
N GLU A 313 22.07 -22.27 -18.39
CA GLU A 313 22.56 -23.13 -17.29
C GLU A 313 22.02 -22.64 -15.95
N VAL A 314 22.06 -21.33 -15.69
CA VAL A 314 21.49 -20.73 -14.47
C VAL A 314 20.01 -21.08 -14.32
N VAL A 315 19.24 -20.97 -15.41
CA VAL A 315 17.80 -21.28 -15.39
C VAL A 315 17.54 -22.77 -15.17
N GLU A 316 18.36 -23.66 -15.72
CA GLU A 316 18.22 -25.11 -15.50
C GLU A 316 18.66 -25.51 -14.08
N GLN A 317 19.76 -24.94 -13.57
CA GLN A 317 20.15 -25.15 -12.17
C GLN A 317 19.09 -24.61 -11.21
N THR A 318 18.44 -23.48 -11.53
CA THR A 318 17.31 -22.95 -10.76
C THR A 318 16.18 -23.98 -10.69
N ARG A 319 15.92 -24.72 -11.78
CA ARG A 319 14.95 -25.82 -11.78
C ARG A 319 15.41 -26.98 -10.89
N THR A 320 16.69 -27.34 -10.95
CA THR A 320 17.27 -28.40 -10.11
C THR A 320 17.18 -28.09 -8.60
N LEU A 321 17.21 -26.81 -8.18
CA LEU A 321 16.99 -26.47 -6.76
C LEU A 321 15.66 -26.98 -6.21
N PHE A 322 14.63 -27.11 -7.04
CA PHE A 322 13.33 -27.63 -6.60
C PHE A 322 13.34 -29.15 -6.35
N GLN A 323 14.44 -29.84 -6.62
CA GLN A 323 14.67 -31.22 -6.18
C GLN A 323 15.16 -31.30 -4.72
N ASP A 324 15.67 -30.18 -4.17
CA ASP A 324 15.97 -30.06 -2.75
C ASP A 324 14.69 -29.71 -1.99
N ASP A 325 14.20 -30.66 -1.19
CA ASP A 325 13.02 -30.53 -0.36
C ASP A 325 13.09 -29.33 0.61
N GLU A 326 14.28 -28.98 1.09
CA GLU A 326 14.47 -27.84 1.99
C GLU A 326 14.30 -26.52 1.21
N PHE A 327 14.84 -26.47 -0.02
CA PHE A 327 14.63 -25.32 -0.90
C PHE A 327 13.17 -25.15 -1.30
N ASP A 328 12.48 -26.20 -1.78
CA ASP A 328 11.05 -26.11 -2.15
C ASP A 328 10.20 -25.62 -0.96
N LYS A 329 10.48 -26.14 0.26
CA LYS A 329 9.81 -25.68 1.49
C LYS A 329 10.13 -24.21 1.80
N SER A 330 11.39 -23.78 1.62
CA SER A 330 11.82 -22.40 1.93
C SER A 330 11.17 -21.34 1.05
N VAL A 331 10.78 -21.69 -0.19
CA VAL A 331 10.12 -20.78 -1.13
C VAL A 331 8.58 -20.87 -1.09
N ARG A 332 8.01 -21.97 -0.57
CA ARG A 332 6.55 -22.19 -0.52
C ARG A 332 5.89 -21.98 0.85
N ALA A 333 6.57 -22.33 1.94
CA ALA A 333 5.98 -22.36 3.27
C ALA A 333 6.75 -21.43 4.22
N GLY A 334 6.02 -20.70 5.08
CA GLY A 334 6.62 -19.83 6.10
C GLY A 334 7.70 -18.89 5.53
N THR A 335 7.43 -18.30 4.36
CA THR A 335 8.39 -17.55 3.53
C THR A 335 8.99 -16.33 4.21
N ASN A 336 8.50 -15.95 5.38
CA ASN A 336 8.85 -14.71 6.07
C ASN A 336 9.77 -14.94 7.28
N THR A 337 10.25 -16.17 7.54
CA THR A 337 11.22 -16.42 8.61
C THR A 337 12.66 -16.13 8.12
N PRO A 338 13.47 -15.36 8.87
CA PRO A 338 14.80 -14.95 8.44
C PRO A 338 15.70 -16.10 7.99
N ALA A 339 15.68 -17.22 8.72
CA ALA A 339 16.48 -18.41 8.40
C ALA A 339 16.15 -18.97 7.00
N ARG A 340 14.86 -19.04 6.63
CA ARG A 340 14.45 -19.52 5.30
C ARG A 340 14.80 -18.53 4.20
N ILE A 341 14.70 -17.22 4.47
CA ILE A 341 15.12 -16.19 3.51
C ILE A 341 16.62 -16.33 3.24
N ARG A 342 17.46 -16.42 4.27
CA ARG A 342 18.90 -16.60 4.10
C ARG A 342 19.23 -17.86 3.33
N TYR A 343 18.61 -18.99 3.70
CA TYR A 343 18.82 -20.27 3.04
C TYR A 343 18.54 -20.19 1.53
N ARG A 344 17.36 -19.69 1.12
CA ARG A 344 17.01 -19.62 -0.31
C ARG A 344 17.86 -18.63 -1.10
N VAL A 345 18.24 -17.51 -0.47
CA VAL A 345 19.12 -16.51 -1.08
C VAL A 345 20.51 -17.11 -1.28
N GLN A 346 21.05 -17.81 -0.28
CA GLN A 346 22.34 -18.47 -0.35
C GLN A 346 22.36 -19.55 -1.45
N LYS A 347 21.36 -20.44 -1.52
CA LYS A 347 21.25 -21.47 -2.57
C LYS A 347 21.12 -20.89 -3.98
N THR A 348 20.39 -19.79 -4.12
CA THR A 348 20.27 -19.12 -5.43
C THR A 348 21.57 -18.42 -5.82
N LYS A 349 22.28 -17.83 -4.85
CA LYS A 349 23.60 -17.23 -5.05
C LYS A 349 24.65 -18.26 -5.45
N GLU A 350 24.63 -19.45 -4.84
CA GLU A 350 25.52 -20.57 -5.20
C GLU A 350 25.40 -20.95 -6.67
N ILE A 351 24.20 -20.88 -7.26
CA ILE A 351 23.98 -21.12 -8.70
C ILE A 351 24.54 -19.99 -9.54
N LEU A 352 24.27 -18.75 -9.16
CA LEU A 352 24.73 -17.58 -9.91
C LEU A 352 26.26 -17.49 -9.93
N VAL A 353 26.91 -17.86 -8.83
CA VAL A 353 28.38 -17.85 -8.68
C VAL A 353 28.99 -19.15 -9.20
N GLY A 354 28.33 -20.29 -9.00
CA GLY A 354 28.79 -21.60 -9.48
C GLY A 354 28.76 -21.70 -11.01
N ALA A 355 27.84 -20.98 -11.65
CA ALA A 355 27.86 -20.77 -13.08
C ALA A 355 29.06 -19.94 -13.57
N LEU A 356 29.93 -19.40 -12.71
CA LEU A 356 31.15 -18.67 -13.11
C LEU A 356 32.38 -19.57 -13.25
N GLN A 357 32.35 -20.75 -12.61
CA GLN A 357 33.40 -21.77 -12.68
C GLN A 357 33.17 -22.66 -13.89
#